data_AF-A0A9D7JAB9-F1
#
_entry.id   AF-A0A9D7JAB9-F1
#
_cell.length_a   1.000
_cell.length_b   1.000
_cell.length_c   1.000
_cell.angle_alpha   90.00
_cell.angle_beta   90.00
_cell.angle_gamma   90.00
#
_symmetry.space_group_name_H-M   'P 1'
#
loop_
_entity.id
_entity.type
_entity.pdbx_description
1 polymer ?
#
loop_
_entity_poly.entity_id
_entity_poly.type
_entity_poly.pdbx_seq_one_letter_code
_entity_poly.pdbx_strand_id
1 'polypeptide(L)' 'MRSRVLAGRERSVVIVTTKAGRSYRGVLWDFDRTCAVLRNAEALDGDAPLPIDGELLLMWSDVEFLNRP' A
#
# COMPACT_ATOMS: atom_id res chain seq x y z
N MET A 1 14.23 -14.65 -18.46
CA MET A 1 13.02 -15.25 -17.83
C MET A 1 13.14 -15.06 -16.32
N ARG A 2 12.42 -14.09 -15.72
CA ARG A 2 12.51 -13.81 -14.26
C ARG A 2 11.85 -14.95 -13.49
N SER A 3 12.46 -15.40 -12.39
CA SER A 3 11.93 -16.47 -11.54
C SER A 3 10.53 -16.12 -11.03
N ARG A 4 9.58 -17.05 -11.14
CA ARG A 4 8.20 -16.91 -10.62
C ARG A 4 8.17 -16.64 -9.11
N VAL A 5 9.19 -17.10 -8.39
CA VAL A 5 9.39 -16.84 -6.95
C VAL A 5 9.71 -15.37 -6.69
N LEU A 6 10.44 -14.71 -7.61
CA LEU A 6 10.75 -13.28 -7.51
C LEU A 6 9.55 -12.44 -7.97
N ALA A 7 8.84 -12.85 -9.02
CA ALA A 7 7.71 -12.11 -9.56
C ALA A 7 6.52 -12.00 -8.59
N GLY A 8 6.26 -13.04 -7.78
CA GLY A 8 5.21 -13.01 -6.75
C GLY A 8 5.67 -12.50 -5.37
N ARG A 9 6.97 -12.27 -5.17
CA ARG A 9 7.55 -11.77 -3.91
C ARG A 9 8.17 -10.38 -4.02
N GLU A 10 7.98 -9.69 -5.14
CA GLU A 10 8.38 -8.29 -5.29
C GLU A 10 7.39 -7.42 -4.49
N ARG A 11 7.52 -7.53 -3.17
CA ARG A 11 6.81 -6.74 -2.17
C ARG A 11 7.43 -5.36 -2.20
N SER A 12 6.88 -4.50 -3.05
CA SER A 12 7.32 -3.12 -3.19
C SER A 12 6.73 -2.27 -2.07
N VAL A 13 7.53 -1.35 -1.55
CA VAL A 13 7.00 -0.23 -0.78
C VAL A 13 6.21 0.64 -1.74
N VAL A 14 4.98 0.99 -1.37
CA VAL A 14 4.10 1.87 -2.14
C VAL A 14 3.65 3.02 -1.26
N ILE A 15 3.35 4.15 -1.89
CA ILE A 15 2.61 5.24 -1.29
C ILE A 15 1.25 5.28 -1.98
N VAL A 16 0.18 5.22 -1.20
CA VAL A 16 -1.19 5.25 -1.67
C VAL A 16 -1.88 6.50 -1.13
N THR A 17 -2.46 7.30 -2.00
CA THR A 17 -3.32 8.42 -1.64
C THR A 17 -4.76 8.06 -1.95
N THR A 18 -5.63 8.25 -0.97
CA THR A 18 -7.07 7.98 -1.06
C THR A 18 -7.82 9.23 -1.49
N LYS A 19 -9.00 9.06 -2.08
CA LYS A 19 -9.91 10.15 -2.50
C LYS A 19 -10.38 11.04 -1.34
N ALA A 20 -10.22 10.57 -0.10
CA ALA A 20 -10.47 11.36 1.12
C ALA A 20 -9.27 12.26 1.51
N GLY A 21 -8.22 12.31 0.69
CA GLY A 21 -7.01 13.09 0.93
C GLY A 21 -6.01 12.45 1.90
N ARG A 22 -6.24 11.20 2.33
CA ARG A 22 -5.32 10.48 3.23
C ARG A 22 -4.26 9.73 2.45
N SER A 23 -3.03 9.74 2.94
CA SER A 23 -1.89 9.06 2.34
C SER A 23 -1.28 8.03 3.27
N TYR A 24 -0.94 6.87 2.73
CA TYR A 24 -0.34 5.75 3.45
C TYR A 24 0.91 5.27 2.74
N ARG A 25 1.97 4.99 3.50
CA ARG A 25 3.15 4.26 3.00
C ARG A 25 3.16 2.88 3.60
N GLY A 26 3.42 1.86 2.79
CA GLY A 26 3.49 0.49 3.29
C GLY A 26 3.99 -0.48 2.25
N VAL A 27 4.21 -1.73 2.66
CA VAL A 27 4.61 -2.82 1.77
C VAL A 27 3.37 -3.42 1.14
N LEU A 28 3.25 -3.36 -0.19
CA LEU A 28 2.17 -4.06 -0.90
C LEU A 28 2.36 -5.57 -0.72
N TRP A 29 1.50 -6.16 0.11
CA TRP A 29 1.63 -7.55 0.52
C TRP A 29 0.81 -8.48 -0.38
N ASP A 30 -0.42 -8.08 -0.68
CA ASP A 30 -1.33 -8.80 -1.57
C ASP A 30 -2.32 -7.82 -2.22
N PHE A 31 -2.94 -8.22 -3.32
CA PHE A 31 -4.01 -7.48 -3.95
C PHE A 31 -4.85 -8.34 -4.89
N ASP A 32 -6.11 -7.97 -5.04
CA ASP A 32 -7.01 -8.55 -6.02
C ASP A 32 -7.67 -7.44 -6.87
N ARG A 33 -8.81 -7.74 -7.51
CA ARG A 33 -9.55 -6.78 -8.33
C ARG A 33 -10.32 -5.73 -7.52
N THR A 34 -10.44 -5.92 -6.22
CA THR A 34 -11.31 -5.13 -5.34
C THR A 34 -10.51 -4.35 -4.30
N CYS A 35 -9.43 -4.94 -3.78
CA CYS A 35 -8.65 -4.36 -2.70
C CYS A 35 -7.15 -4.67 -2.79
N ALA A 36 -6.38 -3.95 -1.98
CA ALA A 36 -4.99 -4.21 -1.66
C ALA A 36 -4.77 -4.29 -0.16
N VAL A 37 -3.77 -5.08 0.23
CA VAL A 37 -3.31 -5.22 1.61
C VAL A 37 -1.91 -4.62 1.71
N LEU A 38 -1.76 -3.60 2.57
CA LEU A 38 -0.46 -3.09 2.97
C LEU A 38 -0.08 -3.63 4.34
N ARG A 39 1.19 -4.03 4.50
CA ARG A 39 1.81 -4.37 5.79
C ARG A 39 2.88 -3.37 6.16
N ASN A 40 3.18 -3.26 7.46
CA ASN A 40 4.07 -2.25 8.01
C ASN A 40 3.67 -0.85 7.50
N ALA A 41 2.37 -0.58 7.54
CA ALA A 41 1.81 0.63 6.99
C ALA A 41 1.96 1.78 7.99
N GLU A 42 2.04 2.99 7.47
CA GLU A 42 2.05 4.23 8.23
C GLU A 42 1.22 5.29 7.50
N ALA A 43 0.46 6.07 8.25
CA ALA A 43 -0.26 7.22 7.75
C ALA A 43 0.68 8.43 7.64
N LEU A 44 0.53 9.21 6.57
CA LEU A 44 1.35 10.37 6.23
C LEU A 44 0.59 11.70 6.38
N ASP A 45 -0.54 11.69 7.11
CA ASP A 45 -1.51 12.80 7.14
C ASP A 45 -1.15 13.93 8.13
N GLY A 46 0.03 13.87 8.77
CA GLY A 46 0.46 14.82 9.79
C GLY A 46 1.97 15.10 9.76
N ASP A 47 2.48 15.77 10.80
CA ASP A 47 3.88 16.22 10.87
C ASP A 47 4.90 15.06 10.90
N ALA A 48 4.47 13.87 11.34
CA ALA A 48 5.30 12.68 11.40
C ALA A 48 4.51 11.44 10.93
N PRO A 49 5.17 10.45 10.29
CA PRO A 49 4.53 9.20 9.94
C PRO A 49 4.00 8.48 11.19
N LEU A 50 2.73 8.09 11.16
CA LEU A 50 2.08 7.37 12.25
C LEU A 50 1.92 5.89 11.88
N PRO A 51 2.54 4.94 12.59
CA PRO A 51 2.39 3.52 12.29
C PRO A 51 0.93 3.07 12.44
N ILE A 52 0.51 2.19 11.54
CA ILE A 52 -0.78 1.50 11.60
C ILE A 52 -0.50 0.08 12.08
N ASP A 53 -1.17 -0.31 13.15
CA ASP A 53 -1.06 -1.65 13.69
C ASP A 53 -1.68 -2.69 12.73
N GLY A 54 -0.98 -3.80 12.53
CA GLY A 54 -1.47 -4.93 11.73
C GLY A 54 -1.40 -4.70 10.22
N GLU A 55 -2.55 -4.86 9.56
CA GLU A 55 -2.70 -4.79 8.10
C GLU A 55 -3.66 -3.67 7.72
N LEU A 56 -3.29 -2.90 6.69
CA LEU A 56 -4.15 -1.88 6.11
C LEU A 56 -4.80 -2.42 4.85
N LEU A 57 -6.13 -2.57 4.88
CA LEU A 57 -6.95 -2.88 3.71
C LEU A 57 -7.36 -1.58 3.00
N LEU A 58 -7.08 -1.52 1.71
CA LEU A 58 -7.43 -0.40 0.84
C LEU A 58 -8.37 -0.90 -0.26
N MET A 59 -9.56 -0.32 -0.33
CA MET A 59 -10.47 -0.58 -1.44
C MET A 59 -10.00 0.21 -2.65
N TRP A 60 -9.89 -0.42 -3.82
CA TRP A 60 -9.49 0.27 -5.05
C TRP A 60 -10.46 1.39 -5.44
N SER A 61 -11.73 1.28 -5.03
CA SER A 61 -12.73 2.34 -5.19
C SER A 61 -12.35 3.63 -4.48
N ASP A 62 -11.54 3.56 -3.42
CA ASP A 62 -11.21 4.66 -2.53
C ASP A 62 -9.80 5.20 -2.81
N VAL A 63 -9.00 4.47 -3.60
CA VAL A 63 -7.67 4.90 -4.04
C VAL A 63 -7.81 5.94 -5.14
N GLU A 64 -7.08 7.03 -4.99
CA GLU A 64 -6.92 8.06 -6.02
C GLU A 64 -5.66 7.80 -6.83
N PHE A 65 -4.53 7.58 -6.14
CA PHE A 65 -3.23 7.31 -6.75
C PHE A 65 -2.44 6.28 -5.96
N LEU A 66 -1.63 5.48 -6.67
CA LEU A 66 -0.64 4.57 -6.09
C LEU A 66 0.70 4.80 -6.78
N ASN A 67 1.71 5.13 -6.00
CA ASN A 67 3.07 5.36 -6.48
C ASN A 67 4.03 4.30 -5.94
N ARG A 68 4.92 3.83 -6.81
CA ARG A 68 6.13 3.10 -6.44
C ARG A 68 7.31 4.08 -6.54
N PRO A 69 8.10 4.26 -5.47
CA PRO A 69 9.31 5.06 -5.53
C PRO A 69 10.36 4.43 -6.45
#